data_AF-A0AB34FXP4-F1
#
_entry.id   AF-A0AB34FXP4-F1
#
_cell.length_a   1.000
_cell.length_b   1.000
_cell.length_c   1.000
_cell.angle_alpha   90.00
_cell.angle_beta   90.00
_cell.angle_gamma   90.00
#
_symmetry.space_group_name_H-M   'P 1'
#
loop_
_entity.id
_entity.type
_entity.pdbx_description
1 polymer ?
#
loop_
_entity_poly.entity_id
_entity_poly.type
_entity_poly.pdbx_seq_one_letter_code
_entity_poly.pdbx_strand_id
1 'polypeptide(L)'
;MDALLLHLASNPELAGPLLQIVQQHREALTAAASSPESQEQLQSSVQLLLQQTQTPTQTPTLAPLGQHDTAAGTAIASQDASGSATTGPLEQGGPFAAAAATPSSLQQQIPPPPESPEYPSINALMAGLNAFFAPRGAAVVKKSASNYRTVDGVRQPTYYSVTCDRGPRRASSSKGLRRATTLKLDCPFRIVAAANKAADFRWTYRVVEPNHNHGPSSGPEAHAAHRKRTPAQRELMAKLASYGTIKAKDAAEIVKAAGGPAFFRQRDVYNDRQKARKAAGLPPRGKGAGKTTDNSQLDPTSQPT
;
A
#
# COMPACT_ATOMS: atom_id res chain seq x y z
N MET A 1 -21.38 -15.11 0.57
CA MET A 1 -21.74 -16.05 1.66
C MET A 1 -21.72 -17.50 1.20
N ASP A 2 -21.71 -17.77 -0.11
CA ASP A 2 -21.88 -19.12 -0.66
C ASP A 2 -20.76 -20.11 -0.36
N ALA A 3 -19.51 -19.69 -0.29
CA ALA A 3 -18.41 -20.64 -0.11
C ALA A 3 -18.27 -21.19 1.32
N LEU A 4 -18.69 -20.41 2.32
CA LEU A 4 -18.78 -20.93 3.69
C LEU A 4 -19.87 -22.00 3.72
N LEU A 5 -21.06 -21.71 3.19
CA LEU A 5 -22.20 -22.63 3.10
C LEU A 5 -21.88 -23.91 2.32
N LEU A 6 -21.19 -23.81 1.18
CA LEU A 6 -20.79 -24.96 0.36
C LEU A 6 -19.79 -25.88 1.10
N HIS A 7 -18.93 -25.30 1.95
CA HIS A 7 -17.97 -26.07 2.74
C HIS A 7 -18.61 -26.69 3.98
N LEU A 8 -19.54 -25.98 4.63
CA LEU A 8 -20.37 -26.50 5.73
C LEU A 8 -21.19 -27.71 5.27
N ALA A 9 -21.67 -27.71 4.02
CA ALA A 9 -22.37 -28.84 3.41
C ALA A 9 -21.47 -30.05 3.10
N SER A 10 -20.16 -29.84 2.89
CA SER A 10 -19.20 -30.90 2.54
C SER A 10 -18.48 -31.51 3.76
N ASN A 11 -18.52 -30.87 4.93
CA ASN A 11 -17.90 -31.35 6.17
C ASN A 11 -18.72 -30.89 7.40
N PRO A 12 -19.82 -31.58 7.73
CA PRO A 12 -20.74 -31.15 8.81
C PRO A 12 -20.07 -31.14 10.19
N GLU A 13 -19.13 -32.05 10.45
CA GLU A 13 -18.35 -32.14 11.70
C GLU A 13 -17.54 -30.86 12.01
N LEU A 14 -17.13 -30.12 10.98
CA LEU A 14 -16.32 -28.90 11.14
C LEU A 14 -17.18 -27.63 11.11
N ALA A 15 -18.50 -27.76 10.92
CA ALA A 15 -19.39 -26.63 10.69
C ALA A 15 -19.54 -25.73 11.92
N GLY A 16 -19.83 -26.31 13.08
CA GLY A 16 -19.96 -25.58 14.35
C GLY A 16 -18.66 -24.85 14.73
N PRO A 17 -17.50 -25.55 14.79
CA PRO A 17 -16.23 -24.92 15.10
C PRO A 17 -15.87 -23.78 14.14
N LEU A 18 -16.07 -23.96 12.83
CA LEU A 18 -15.75 -22.92 11.83
C LEU A 18 -16.64 -21.69 11.95
N LEU A 19 -17.93 -21.87 12.17
CA LEU A 19 -18.87 -20.75 12.36
C LEU A 19 -18.51 -19.95 13.60
N GLN A 20 -18.20 -20.61 14.72
CA GLN A 20 -17.79 -19.93 15.94
C GLN A 20 -16.47 -19.17 15.75
N ILE A 21 -15.53 -19.74 15.01
CA ILE A 21 -14.26 -19.10 14.67
C ILE A 21 -14.47 -17.84 13.82
N VAL A 22 -15.31 -17.92 12.78
CA VAL A 22 -15.62 -16.78 11.91
C VAL A 22 -16.36 -15.69 12.68
N GLN A 23 -17.27 -16.07 13.57
CA GLN A 23 -18.01 -15.15 14.43
C GLN A 23 -17.08 -14.40 15.38
N GLN A 24 -16.21 -15.12 16.12
CA GLN A 24 -15.18 -14.51 16.98
C GLN A 24 -14.27 -13.55 16.20
N HIS A 25 -13.91 -13.90 14.96
CA HIS A 25 -13.10 -13.03 14.12
C HIS A 25 -13.84 -11.76 13.69
N ARG A 26 -15.12 -11.86 13.32
CA ARG A 26 -15.97 -10.70 13.00
C ARG A 26 -16.12 -9.77 14.21
N GLU A 27 -16.35 -10.33 15.38
CA GLU A 27 -16.39 -9.58 16.64
C GLU A 27 -15.05 -8.89 16.90
N ALA A 28 -13.92 -9.57 16.71
CA ALA A 28 -12.59 -8.97 16.86
C ALA A 28 -12.31 -7.84 15.86
N LEU A 29 -12.76 -7.98 14.61
CA LEU A 29 -12.67 -6.90 13.61
C LEU A 29 -13.55 -5.70 13.99
N THR A 30 -14.77 -5.97 14.49
CA THR A 30 -15.71 -4.93 14.93
C THR A 30 -15.19 -4.20 16.17
N ALA A 31 -14.64 -4.94 17.13
CA ALA A 31 -14.00 -4.38 18.32
C ALA A 31 -12.75 -3.56 17.95
N ALA A 32 -11.95 -4.02 17.00
CA ALA A 32 -10.79 -3.25 16.51
C ALA A 32 -11.22 -1.94 15.81
N ALA A 33 -12.31 -1.96 15.04
CA ALA A 33 -12.90 -0.75 14.45
C ALA A 33 -13.53 0.18 15.50
N SER A 34 -13.98 -0.38 16.62
CA SER A 34 -14.61 0.33 17.74
C SER A 34 -13.63 0.62 18.88
N SER A 35 -12.32 0.51 18.64
CA SER A 35 -11.29 0.74 19.65
C SER A 35 -11.45 2.14 20.26
N PRO A 36 -11.27 2.31 21.58
CA PRO A 36 -11.37 3.62 22.22
C PRO A 36 -10.48 4.67 21.55
N GLU A 37 -9.26 4.31 21.08
CA GLU A 37 -8.41 5.22 20.28
C GLU A 37 -9.08 5.66 18.97
N SER A 38 -9.78 4.76 18.27
CA SER A 38 -10.46 5.08 17.01
C SER A 38 -11.75 5.87 17.24
N GLN A 39 -12.48 5.61 18.33
CA GLN A 39 -13.64 6.41 18.74
C GLN A 39 -13.22 7.81 19.20
N GLU A 40 -12.14 7.93 19.98
CA GLU A 40 -11.61 9.22 20.43
C GLU A 40 -11.02 10.01 19.24
N GLN A 41 -10.41 9.34 18.26
CA GLN A 41 -10.01 9.99 17.00
C GLN A 41 -11.21 10.48 16.18
N LEU A 42 -12.29 9.70 16.08
CA LEU A 42 -13.52 10.11 15.39
C LEU A 42 -14.20 11.27 16.12
N GLN A 43 -14.31 11.20 17.44
CA GLN A 43 -14.84 12.28 18.28
C GLN A 43 -13.99 13.54 18.16
N SER A 44 -12.66 13.42 18.21
CA SER A 44 -11.74 14.55 18.02
C SER A 44 -11.87 15.16 16.61
N SER A 45 -12.04 14.34 15.59
CA SER A 45 -12.23 14.80 14.20
C SER A 45 -13.54 15.56 14.03
N VAL A 46 -14.63 15.06 14.62
CA VAL A 46 -15.95 15.71 14.62
C VAL A 46 -15.91 17.02 15.42
N GLN A 47 -15.25 17.04 16.59
CA GLN A 47 -15.04 18.24 17.40
C GLN A 47 -14.26 19.32 16.63
N LEU A 48 -13.21 18.92 15.92
CA LEU A 48 -12.38 19.83 15.13
C LEU A 48 -13.13 20.41 13.92
N LEU A 49 -14.06 19.65 13.34
CA LEU A 49 -14.94 20.13 12.26
C LEU A 49 -15.98 21.13 12.79
N LEU A 50 -16.56 20.86 13.96
CA LEU A 50 -17.49 21.79 14.63
C LEU A 50 -16.81 23.10 15.03
N GLN A 51 -15.53 23.06 15.41
CA GLN A 51 -14.77 24.26 15.77
C GLN A 51 -14.48 25.17 14.55
N GLN A 52 -14.29 24.59 13.36
CA GLN A 52 -14.02 25.35 12.13
C GLN A 52 -15.26 26.12 11.63
N THR A 53 -16.48 25.64 11.93
CA THR A 53 -17.73 26.33 11.55
C THR A 53 -18.08 27.55 12.41
N GLN A 54 -17.29 27.84 13.44
CA GLN A 54 -17.53 28.96 14.38
C GLN A 54 -16.61 30.16 14.13
N THR A 55 -15.96 30.28 12.97
CA THR A 55 -15.24 31.51 12.63
C THR A 55 -16.24 32.64 12.38
N PRO A 56 -16.24 33.73 13.19
CA PRO A 56 -17.08 34.87 12.90
C PRO A 56 -16.58 35.54 11.62
N THR A 57 -17.51 35.80 10.71
CA THR A 57 -17.32 36.59 9.50
C THR A 57 -16.68 37.93 9.87
N GLN A 58 -15.39 38.09 9.58
CA GLN A 58 -14.76 39.39 9.67
C GLN A 58 -15.20 40.21 8.46
N THR A 59 -16.04 41.22 8.72
CA THR A 59 -16.39 42.28 7.78
C THR A 59 -15.12 43.06 7.41
N PRO A 60 -14.79 43.23 6.12
CA PRO A 60 -13.64 44.03 5.74
C PRO A 60 -13.96 45.52 6.01
N THR A 61 -13.21 46.13 6.92
CA THR A 61 -13.21 47.58 7.13
C THR A 61 -12.46 48.24 5.98
N LEU A 62 -13.18 49.04 5.19
CA LEU A 62 -12.64 49.97 4.20
C LEU A 62 -11.87 51.09 4.91
N ALA A 63 -10.59 51.28 4.56
CA ALA A 63 -9.83 52.48 4.88
C ALA A 63 -9.80 53.43 3.67
N PRO A 64 -9.72 54.76 3.88
CA PRO A 64 -9.99 55.75 2.85
C PRO A 64 -8.76 56.12 2.01
N LEU A 65 -9.07 56.57 0.80
CA LEU A 65 -8.17 57.15 -0.21
C LEU A 65 -7.36 58.34 0.34
N GLY A 66 -6.04 58.26 0.23
CA GLY A 66 -5.12 59.38 0.37
C GLY A 66 -4.47 59.69 -0.98
N GLN A 67 -4.81 60.85 -1.53
CA GLN A 67 -4.28 61.44 -2.76
C GLN A 67 -2.93 62.14 -2.47
N HIS A 68 -1.92 61.90 -3.30
CA HIS A 68 -0.82 62.85 -3.49
C HIS A 68 -0.46 62.89 -4.98
N ASP A 69 -0.72 64.05 -5.57
CA ASP A 69 -0.43 64.46 -6.93
C ASP A 69 1.04 64.93 -7.10
N THR A 70 1.50 64.87 -8.37
CA THR A 70 2.52 65.71 -9.05
C THR A 70 4.01 65.53 -8.67
N ALA A 71 5.01 65.58 -9.57
CA ALA A 71 5.12 65.83 -11.01
C ALA A 71 6.55 65.41 -11.48
N ALA A 72 6.67 64.85 -12.69
CA ALA A 72 7.36 65.40 -13.88
C ALA A 72 8.90 65.24 -14.02
N GLY A 73 9.31 64.92 -15.25
CA GLY A 73 10.69 64.90 -15.78
C GLY A 73 10.99 63.63 -16.59
N THR A 74 10.42 63.42 -17.77
CA THR A 74 10.84 63.88 -19.12
C THR A 74 12.05 63.13 -19.71
N ALA A 75 11.74 62.37 -20.78
CA ALA A 75 12.49 61.99 -22.01
C ALA A 75 13.92 61.41 -21.86
N ILE A 76 14.40 60.47 -22.69
CA ILE A 76 14.64 60.53 -24.15
C ILE A 76 14.76 59.06 -24.66
N ALA A 77 13.95 58.60 -25.63
CA ALA A 77 14.28 58.34 -27.06
C ALA A 77 15.57 57.50 -27.30
N SER A 78 15.72 56.54 -28.22
CA SER A 78 14.90 56.03 -29.34
C SER A 78 15.76 54.99 -30.13
N GLN A 79 15.10 54.21 -31.00
CA GLN A 79 15.61 53.57 -32.26
C GLN A 79 16.48 52.29 -32.11
N ASP A 80 16.43 51.27 -32.99
CA ASP A 80 15.67 51.06 -34.23
C ASP A 80 15.75 49.60 -34.74
N ALA A 81 14.79 49.26 -35.62
CA ALA A 81 14.86 48.47 -36.86
C ALA A 81 15.43 47.02 -36.86
N SER A 82 14.66 45.98 -37.19
CA SER A 82 14.09 45.57 -38.50
C SER A 82 15.01 44.68 -39.36
N GLY A 83 14.47 43.55 -39.84
CA GLY A 83 15.10 42.67 -40.83
C GLY A 83 14.20 41.51 -41.30
N SER A 84 13.35 41.79 -42.31
CA SER A 84 12.72 40.86 -43.28
C SER A 84 13.81 40.15 -44.12
N ALA A 85 13.65 39.06 -44.90
CA ALA A 85 12.60 38.42 -45.70
C ALA A 85 13.04 36.95 -46.00
N THR A 86 12.25 35.99 -46.54
CA THR A 86 11.94 35.80 -47.97
C THR A 86 11.28 34.42 -48.19
N THR A 87 10.52 34.32 -49.29
CA THR A 87 9.52 33.31 -49.69
C THR A 87 10.01 32.30 -50.76
N GLY A 88 9.69 30.99 -50.59
CA GLY A 88 9.28 29.95 -51.60
C GLY A 88 10.27 29.36 -52.65
N PRO A 89 9.92 28.31 -53.46
CA PRO A 89 8.78 27.33 -53.38
C PRO A 89 9.02 25.86 -53.91
N LEU A 90 8.04 24.93 -53.67
CA LEU A 90 7.64 23.64 -54.37
C LEU A 90 8.63 22.42 -54.41
N GLU A 91 8.28 21.12 -54.21
CA GLU A 91 7.25 20.19 -54.75
C GLU A 91 6.93 19.02 -53.77
N GLN A 92 5.66 18.66 -53.51
CA GLN A 92 4.83 17.54 -54.05
C GLN A 92 5.24 16.08 -53.72
N GLY A 93 4.35 15.39 -52.98
CA GLY A 93 4.32 13.92 -52.80
C GLY A 93 3.25 13.49 -51.78
N GLY A 94 2.09 13.02 -52.26
CA GLY A 94 0.91 12.62 -51.47
C GLY A 94 0.99 11.23 -50.80
N PRO A 95 -0.15 10.61 -50.42
CA PRO A 95 -0.54 10.49 -49.03
C PRO A 95 -0.40 9.06 -48.49
N PHE A 96 0.35 8.87 -47.41
CA PHE A 96 0.05 7.81 -46.46
C PHE A 96 -0.63 8.44 -45.28
N ALA A 97 -1.91 8.11 -45.11
CA ALA A 97 -2.70 8.42 -43.94
C ALA A 97 -1.94 7.90 -42.70
N ALA A 98 -1.16 8.78 -42.09
CA ALA A 98 -0.76 8.66 -40.71
C ALA A 98 -2.07 8.79 -39.92
N ALA A 99 -2.74 7.65 -39.72
CA ALA A 99 -3.64 7.48 -38.60
C ALA A 99 -2.89 8.07 -37.42
N ALA A 100 -3.37 9.21 -36.94
CA ALA A 100 -2.79 9.92 -35.82
C ALA A 100 -2.71 8.90 -34.69
N ALA A 101 -1.50 8.34 -34.51
CA ALA A 101 -1.18 7.58 -33.33
C ALA A 101 -1.19 8.62 -32.22
N THR A 102 -2.38 8.85 -31.67
CA THR A 102 -2.54 9.40 -30.32
C THR A 102 -1.51 8.68 -29.47
N PRO A 103 -0.53 9.36 -28.86
CA PRO A 103 0.27 8.74 -27.82
C PRO A 103 -0.65 8.59 -26.59
N SER A 104 -1.50 7.56 -26.60
CA SER A 104 -2.15 7.02 -25.41
C SER A 104 -1.09 6.28 -24.60
N SER A 105 -0.20 7.04 -23.95
CA SER A 105 0.64 6.55 -22.86
C SER A 105 1.03 7.68 -21.91
N LEU A 106 0.07 8.54 -21.56
CA LEU A 106 0.19 9.29 -20.31
C LEU A 106 0.15 8.29 -19.15
N GLN A 107 1.32 7.83 -18.72
CA GLN A 107 1.49 7.23 -17.40
C GLN A 107 0.92 8.22 -16.39
N GLN A 108 -0.26 7.93 -15.83
CA GLN A 108 -0.84 8.68 -14.73
C GLN A 108 0.20 8.74 -13.62
N GLN A 109 0.92 9.85 -13.46
CA GLN A 109 1.97 9.96 -12.46
C GLN A 109 1.34 9.85 -11.07
N ILE A 110 1.97 9.09 -10.16
CA ILE A 110 1.49 8.96 -8.78
C ILE A 110 1.63 10.33 -8.10
N PRO A 111 0.53 10.97 -7.65
CA PRO A 111 0.62 12.30 -7.07
C PRO A 111 1.23 12.25 -5.66
N PRO A 112 1.90 13.33 -5.22
CA PRO A 112 2.34 13.44 -3.84
C PRO A 112 1.12 13.48 -2.89
N PRO A 113 1.30 13.05 -1.63
CA PRO A 113 0.25 13.19 -0.63
C PRO A 113 0.02 14.67 -0.30
N PRO A 114 -1.15 15.02 0.26
CA PRO A 114 -1.42 16.37 0.74
C PRO A 114 -0.45 16.77 1.87
N GLU A 115 -0.61 17.97 2.40
CA GLU A 115 0.08 18.34 3.62
C GLU A 115 -0.32 17.42 4.79
N SER A 116 0.61 17.25 5.74
CA SER A 116 0.41 16.30 6.82
C SER A 116 -0.55 16.85 7.86
N PRO A 117 -1.66 16.14 8.17
CA PRO A 117 -2.32 16.34 9.45
C PRO A 117 -1.44 15.79 10.58
N GLU A 118 -1.84 16.04 11.82
CA GLU A 118 -1.24 15.40 12.99
C GLU A 118 -1.78 13.99 13.19
N TYR A 119 -0.90 13.07 13.59
CA TYR A 119 -1.26 11.69 13.89
C TYR A 119 -0.84 11.32 15.31
N PRO A 120 -1.63 10.52 16.05
CA PRO A 120 -1.28 10.12 17.41
C PRO A 120 -0.11 9.13 17.47
N SER A 121 0.14 8.39 16.38
CA SER A 121 1.24 7.43 16.32
C SER A 121 1.82 7.29 14.92
N ILE A 122 3.06 6.78 14.84
CA ILE A 122 3.67 6.42 13.56
C ILE A 122 2.85 5.39 12.78
N ASN A 123 2.13 4.50 13.46
CA ASN A 123 1.30 3.50 12.80
C ASN A 123 0.06 4.14 12.17
N ALA A 124 -0.57 5.09 12.85
CA ALA A 124 -1.68 5.88 12.31
C ALA A 124 -1.23 6.70 11.09
N LEU A 125 -0.06 7.35 11.16
CA LEU A 125 0.54 8.08 10.03
C LEU A 125 0.77 7.16 8.83
N MET A 126 1.39 5.99 9.05
CA MET A 126 1.65 5.02 7.99
C MET A 126 0.37 4.44 7.39
N ALA A 127 -0.69 4.29 8.19
CA ALA A 127 -2.01 3.88 7.73
C ALA A 127 -2.65 4.96 6.85
N GLY A 128 -2.62 6.23 7.29
CA GLY A 128 -3.11 7.37 6.51
C GLY A 128 -2.40 7.52 5.16
N LEU A 129 -1.07 7.45 5.14
CA LEU A 129 -0.30 7.49 3.90
C LEU A 129 -0.66 6.32 2.97
N ASN A 130 -0.74 5.09 3.49
CA ASN A 130 -1.06 3.94 2.65
C ASN A 130 -2.53 3.91 2.22
N ALA A 131 -3.46 4.49 2.98
CA ALA A 131 -4.84 4.72 2.54
C ALA A 131 -4.91 5.71 1.38
N PHE A 132 -4.07 6.75 1.38
CA PHE A 132 -3.92 7.66 0.24
C PHE A 132 -3.33 6.97 -0.99
N PHE A 133 -2.25 6.17 -0.82
CA PHE A 133 -1.53 5.57 -1.94
C PHE A 133 -2.17 4.30 -2.52
N ALA A 134 -2.92 3.54 -1.73
CA ALA A 134 -3.57 2.30 -2.19
C ALA A 134 -4.43 2.47 -3.45
N PRO A 135 -5.39 3.42 -3.53
CA PRO A 135 -6.17 3.64 -4.75
C PRO A 135 -5.35 4.26 -5.89
N ARG A 136 -4.17 4.82 -5.59
CA ARG A 136 -3.24 5.43 -6.56
C ARG A 136 -2.16 4.47 -7.04
N GLY A 137 -2.30 3.18 -6.75
CA GLY A 137 -1.39 2.12 -7.21
C GLY A 137 0.03 2.24 -6.65
N ALA A 138 0.19 2.78 -5.43
CA ALA A 138 1.46 2.91 -4.76
C ALA A 138 1.39 2.43 -3.30
N ALA A 139 2.55 2.28 -2.67
CA ALA A 139 2.65 2.02 -1.24
C ALA A 139 3.94 2.61 -0.66
N VAL A 140 3.90 2.97 0.62
CA VAL A 140 5.06 3.48 1.34
C VAL A 140 5.41 2.60 2.54
N VAL A 141 6.71 2.53 2.84
CA VAL A 141 7.28 1.69 3.90
C VAL A 141 8.29 2.47 4.73
N LYS A 142 8.38 2.14 6.02
CA LYS A 142 9.44 2.64 6.91
C LYS A 142 10.79 2.10 6.45
N LYS A 143 11.79 2.97 6.28
CA LYS A 143 13.14 2.64 5.83
C LYS A 143 14.15 2.68 6.97
N SER A 144 14.33 3.83 7.59
CA SER A 144 15.30 4.02 8.69
C SER A 144 14.63 4.71 9.86
N ALA A 145 14.98 4.30 11.07
CA ALA A 145 14.58 4.94 12.31
C ALA A 145 15.77 5.71 12.88
N SER A 146 15.54 6.88 13.45
CA SER A 146 16.55 7.63 14.17
C SER A 146 15.92 8.49 15.26
N ASN A 147 16.74 9.30 15.93
CA ASN A 147 16.31 10.22 16.97
C ASN A 147 15.52 9.52 18.09
N TYR A 148 16.18 8.60 18.80
CA TYR A 148 15.53 7.87 19.88
C TYR A 148 15.36 8.78 21.10
N ARG A 149 14.13 8.84 21.63
CA ARG A 149 13.75 9.61 22.81
C ARG A 149 13.00 8.71 23.78
N THR A 150 13.05 9.03 25.06
CA THR A 150 12.16 8.43 26.05
C THR A 150 10.84 9.19 26.03
N VAL A 151 9.77 8.50 25.68
CA VAL A 151 8.39 9.00 25.66
C VAL A 151 7.59 8.03 26.52
N ASP A 152 6.94 8.52 27.56
CA ASP A 152 6.21 7.71 28.55
C ASP A 152 7.03 6.56 29.15
N GLY A 153 8.30 6.83 29.47
CA GLY A 153 9.23 5.84 30.03
C GLY A 153 9.78 4.82 29.02
N VAL A 154 9.32 4.84 27.77
CA VAL A 154 9.78 3.92 26.72
C VAL A 154 10.72 4.62 25.75
N ARG A 155 11.93 4.06 25.55
CA ARG A 155 12.88 4.55 24.55
C ARG A 155 12.41 4.14 23.15
N GLN A 156 11.89 5.10 22.39
CA GLN A 156 11.34 4.89 21.05
C GLN A 156 11.89 5.89 20.02
N PRO A 157 11.96 5.53 18.72
CA PRO A 157 12.39 6.44 17.66
C PRO A 157 11.33 7.52 17.40
N THR A 158 11.76 8.77 17.31
CA THR A 158 10.91 9.93 17.00
C THR A 158 11.10 10.45 15.58
N TYR A 159 11.84 9.71 14.75
CA TYR A 159 12.07 10.04 13.36
C TYR A 159 12.12 8.78 12.50
N TYR A 160 11.45 8.84 11.35
CA TYR A 160 11.51 7.81 10.32
C TYR A 160 11.72 8.42 8.93
N SER A 161 12.64 7.82 8.16
CA SER A 161 12.59 7.95 6.70
C SER A 161 11.57 6.97 6.15
N VAL A 162 10.62 7.45 5.37
CA VAL A 162 9.58 6.67 4.71
C VAL A 162 9.82 6.76 3.20
N THR A 163 9.81 5.62 2.52
CA THR A 163 10.09 5.54 1.07
C THR A 163 9.04 4.73 0.35
N CYS A 164 8.92 4.91 -0.97
CA CYS A 164 8.15 4.01 -1.81
C CYS A 164 8.58 2.55 -1.60
N ASP A 165 7.64 1.61 -1.62
CA ASP A 165 7.95 0.18 -1.50
C ASP A 165 8.78 -0.34 -2.69
N ARG A 166 8.71 0.34 -3.83
CA ARG A 166 9.60 0.20 -5.00
C ARG A 166 10.86 1.05 -4.95
N GLY A 167 11.24 1.56 -3.78
CA GLY A 167 12.44 2.38 -3.59
C GLY A 167 13.77 1.70 -3.92
N PRO A 168 14.89 2.19 -3.35
CA PRO A 168 16.23 1.70 -3.65
C PRO A 168 16.39 0.19 -3.48
N ARG A 169 17.02 -0.45 -4.45
CA ARG A 169 17.52 -1.82 -4.37
C ARG A 169 18.60 -1.88 -3.29
N ARG A 170 18.60 -2.97 -2.53
CA ARG A 170 19.73 -3.30 -1.68
C ARG A 170 20.75 -4.05 -2.53
N ALA A 171 22.03 -3.73 -2.35
CA ALA A 171 23.10 -4.53 -2.91
C ALA A 171 22.93 -6.00 -2.50
N SER A 172 23.07 -6.90 -3.46
CA SER A 172 22.97 -8.34 -3.18
C SER A 172 24.21 -8.79 -2.44
N SER A 173 24.03 -9.42 -1.27
CA SER A 173 25.09 -10.13 -0.55
C SER A 173 25.06 -11.64 -0.81
N SER A 174 24.29 -12.10 -1.81
CA SER A 174 24.08 -13.52 -2.06
C SER A 174 25.23 -14.16 -2.83
N LYS A 175 25.54 -15.43 -2.56
CA LYS A 175 26.49 -16.24 -3.34
C LYS A 175 26.00 -16.63 -4.76
N GLY A 176 24.91 -16.02 -5.27
CA GLY A 176 24.42 -16.25 -6.63
C GLY A 176 23.72 -17.60 -6.90
N LEU A 177 23.59 -18.48 -5.90
CA LEU A 177 23.03 -19.83 -6.08
C LEU A 177 21.55 -19.84 -6.53
N ARG A 178 20.83 -18.73 -6.36
CA ARG A 178 19.44 -18.55 -6.83
C ARG A 178 19.28 -17.18 -7.47
N ARG A 179 18.56 -17.10 -8.59
CA ARG A 179 18.15 -15.83 -9.21
C ARG A 179 16.95 -15.26 -8.46
N ALA A 180 17.19 -14.24 -7.63
CA ALA A 180 16.13 -13.55 -6.91
C ALA A 180 15.51 -12.45 -7.78
N THR A 181 14.19 -12.46 -7.93
CA THR A 181 13.44 -11.36 -8.53
C THR A 181 13.13 -10.30 -7.47
N THR A 182 13.24 -9.03 -7.83
CA THR A 182 13.00 -7.90 -6.92
C THR A 182 12.03 -6.91 -7.55
N LEU A 183 11.06 -6.46 -6.75
CA LEU A 183 10.04 -5.47 -7.12
C LEU A 183 10.52 -4.02 -6.93
N LYS A 184 11.75 -3.83 -6.44
CA LYS A 184 12.37 -2.51 -6.32
C LYS A 184 12.63 -1.95 -7.72
N LEU A 185 12.45 -0.64 -7.90
CA LEU A 185 12.69 0.10 -9.13
C LEU A 185 13.61 1.31 -8.90
N ASP A 186 14.27 1.35 -7.74
CA ASP A 186 15.11 2.48 -7.34
C ASP A 186 14.33 3.81 -7.29
N CYS A 187 13.05 3.72 -6.92
CA CYS A 187 12.16 4.88 -6.84
C CYS A 187 12.71 5.92 -5.86
N PRO A 188 12.86 7.19 -6.28
CA PRO A 188 13.46 8.24 -5.45
C PRO A 188 12.49 8.80 -4.40
N PHE A 189 11.17 8.58 -4.59
CA PHE A 189 10.12 9.07 -3.71
C PHE A 189 10.43 8.85 -2.22
N ARG A 190 10.38 9.94 -1.45
CA ARG A 190 10.74 9.95 -0.04
C ARG A 190 9.93 10.97 0.76
N ILE A 191 9.50 10.51 1.92
CA ILE A 191 8.89 11.30 2.98
C ILE A 191 9.76 11.17 4.24
N VAL A 192 9.75 12.21 5.06
CA VAL A 192 10.26 12.16 6.43
C VAL A 192 9.08 12.28 7.38
N ALA A 193 8.99 11.36 8.34
CA ALA A 193 8.01 11.39 9.41
C ALA A 193 8.73 11.67 10.72
N ALA A 194 8.25 12.63 11.50
CA ALA A 194 8.83 13.02 12.78
C ALA A 194 7.76 13.22 13.84
N ALA A 195 8.09 12.84 15.07
CA ALA A 195 7.28 13.16 16.25
C ALA A 195 7.76 14.48 16.84
N ASN A 196 6.83 15.42 17.05
CA ASN A 196 7.14 16.73 17.61
C ASN A 196 6.93 16.72 19.13
N LYS A 197 8.01 16.97 19.89
CA LYS A 197 7.94 17.04 21.36
C LYS A 197 7.02 18.15 21.85
N ALA A 198 6.95 19.29 21.17
CA ALA A 198 6.10 20.41 21.57
C ALA A 198 4.60 20.13 21.36
N ALA A 199 4.28 19.20 20.45
CA ALA A 199 2.92 18.75 20.18
C ALA A 199 2.68 17.35 20.78
N ASP A 200 3.16 17.11 22.01
CA ASP A 200 2.95 15.86 22.74
C ASP A 200 3.33 14.58 21.96
N PHE A 201 4.48 14.64 21.28
CA PHE A 201 4.98 13.56 20.41
C PHE A 201 4.02 13.12 19.30
N ARG A 202 3.07 13.99 18.90
CA ARG A 202 2.28 13.79 17.68
C ARG A 202 3.18 13.75 16.45
N TRP A 203 2.76 12.92 15.52
CA TRP A 203 3.50 12.63 14.30
C TRP A 203 2.99 13.48 13.14
N THR A 204 3.91 14.08 12.41
CA THR A 204 3.64 14.71 11.11
C THR A 204 4.64 14.19 10.08
N TYR A 205 4.37 14.45 8.81
CA TYR A 205 5.27 14.16 7.72
C TYR A 205 5.55 15.35 6.82
N ARG A 206 6.71 15.30 6.15
CA ARG A 206 7.09 16.22 5.09
C ARG A 206 7.56 15.43 3.88
N VAL A 207 7.04 15.79 2.71
CA VAL A 207 7.53 15.25 1.44
C VAL A 207 8.92 15.84 1.18
N VAL A 208 9.92 14.97 0.99
CA VAL A 208 11.29 15.37 0.66
C VAL A 208 11.52 15.27 -0.84
N GLU A 209 11.08 14.17 -1.43
CA GLU A 209 11.13 13.95 -2.87
C GLU A 209 9.73 13.48 -3.33
N PRO A 210 8.97 14.33 -4.05
CA PRO A 210 7.61 14.01 -4.47
C PRO A 210 7.55 13.08 -5.68
N ASN A 211 8.64 12.92 -6.43
CA ASN A 211 8.58 12.24 -7.72
C ASN A 211 8.70 10.72 -7.60
N HIS A 212 7.88 10.04 -8.40
CA HIS A 212 8.01 8.61 -8.69
C HIS A 212 8.61 8.42 -10.08
N ASN A 213 9.51 7.45 -10.23
CA ASN A 213 10.06 7.03 -11.52
C ASN A 213 9.26 5.88 -12.17
N HIS A 214 8.04 5.63 -11.71
CA HIS A 214 7.17 4.57 -12.18
C HIS A 214 5.71 5.00 -12.10
N GLY A 215 4.87 4.42 -12.95
CA GLY A 215 3.41 4.59 -12.88
C GLY A 215 2.75 3.79 -11.73
N PRO A 216 1.44 3.99 -11.53
CA PRO A 216 0.58 3.20 -10.66
C PRO A 216 0.63 1.71 -11.00
N SER A 217 0.55 0.88 -9.97
CA SER A 217 0.33 -0.55 -10.13
C SER A 217 -1.09 -0.88 -10.57
N SER A 218 -1.27 -2.10 -11.10
CA SER A 218 -2.58 -2.67 -11.43
C SER A 218 -3.56 -2.73 -10.25
N GLY A 219 -3.07 -2.90 -9.02
CA GLY A 219 -3.90 -3.02 -7.84
C GLY A 219 -3.11 -3.11 -6.54
N PRO A 220 -3.78 -3.02 -5.38
CA PRO A 220 -3.13 -3.06 -4.07
C PRO A 220 -2.35 -4.37 -3.83
N GLU A 221 -2.77 -5.48 -4.44
CA GLU A 221 -2.10 -6.78 -4.36
C GLU A 221 -0.69 -6.80 -4.98
N ALA A 222 -0.32 -5.78 -5.76
CA ALA A 222 1.05 -5.60 -6.23
C ALA A 222 2.02 -5.26 -5.09
N HIS A 223 1.51 -4.66 -4.01
CA HIS A 223 2.31 -4.11 -2.92
C HIS A 223 2.28 -5.00 -1.69
N ALA A 224 3.45 -5.28 -1.11
CA ALA A 224 3.52 -6.11 0.09
C ALA A 224 2.88 -5.41 1.31
N ALA A 225 2.88 -4.08 1.36
CA ALA A 225 2.28 -3.30 2.44
C ALA A 225 0.76 -3.53 2.54
N HIS A 226 0.06 -3.51 1.40
CA HIS A 226 -1.40 -3.69 1.32
C HIS A 226 -1.83 -5.14 1.46
N ARG A 227 -0.94 -6.10 1.15
CA ARG A 227 -1.20 -7.53 1.30
C ARG A 227 -1.07 -8.07 2.72
N LYS A 228 -0.65 -7.24 3.68
CA LYS A 228 -0.51 -7.67 5.07
C LYS A 228 -1.87 -8.02 5.65
N ARG A 229 -1.94 -9.19 6.29
CA ARG A 229 -3.11 -9.59 7.08
C ARG A 229 -3.25 -8.71 8.32
N THR A 230 -4.49 -8.39 8.67
CA THR A 230 -4.78 -7.80 9.99
C THR A 230 -4.40 -8.79 11.11
N PRO A 231 -4.19 -8.32 12.35
CA PRO A 231 -3.93 -9.21 13.49
C PRO A 231 -4.98 -10.33 13.60
N ALA A 232 -6.26 -9.98 13.58
CA ALA A 232 -7.36 -10.92 13.60
C ALA A 232 -7.31 -11.92 12.44
N GLN A 233 -6.93 -11.48 11.22
CA GLN A 233 -6.88 -12.37 10.05
C GLN A 233 -5.71 -13.37 10.16
N ARG A 234 -4.60 -12.97 10.79
CA ARG A 234 -3.47 -13.87 11.05
C ARG A 234 -3.85 -14.94 12.07
N GLU A 235 -4.55 -14.56 13.13
CA GLU A 235 -5.05 -15.50 14.15
C GLU A 235 -6.02 -16.50 13.54
N LEU A 236 -7.00 -16.01 12.76
CA LEU A 236 -7.92 -16.86 12.01
C LEU A 236 -7.17 -17.82 11.08
N MET A 237 -6.22 -17.31 10.29
CA MET A 237 -5.41 -18.15 9.39
C MET A 237 -4.58 -19.19 10.16
N ALA A 238 -4.00 -18.84 11.30
CA ALA A 238 -3.25 -19.76 12.15
C ALA A 238 -4.14 -20.87 12.72
N LYS A 239 -5.34 -20.52 13.18
CA LYS A 239 -6.36 -21.46 13.67
C LYS A 239 -6.84 -22.39 12.55
N LEU A 240 -7.11 -21.86 11.35
CA LEU A 240 -7.44 -22.69 10.18
C LEU A 240 -6.29 -23.61 9.75
N ALA A 241 -5.04 -23.16 9.94
CA ALA A 241 -3.86 -23.94 9.58
C ALA A 241 -3.62 -25.14 10.51
N SER A 242 -4.08 -25.09 11.78
CA SER A 242 -3.98 -26.24 12.70
C SER A 242 -4.92 -27.38 12.33
N TYR A 243 -6.04 -27.10 11.65
CA TYR A 243 -6.91 -28.14 11.13
C TYR A 243 -6.29 -28.76 9.86
N GLY A 244 -5.94 -30.05 9.93
CA GLY A 244 -5.31 -30.77 8.82
C GLY A 244 -6.21 -30.97 7.59
N THR A 245 -7.53 -30.96 7.80
CA THR A 245 -8.58 -31.17 6.79
C THR A 245 -8.81 -29.95 5.89
N ILE A 246 -8.57 -28.74 6.40
CA ILE A 246 -8.84 -27.49 5.68
C ILE A 246 -7.76 -27.25 4.62
N LYS A 247 -8.16 -27.15 3.35
CA LYS A 247 -7.22 -26.86 2.26
C LYS A 247 -6.85 -25.38 2.27
N ALA A 248 -5.73 -25.05 1.66
CA ALA A 248 -5.25 -23.67 1.60
C ALA A 248 -6.23 -22.74 0.87
N LYS A 249 -6.92 -23.25 -0.16
CA LYS A 249 -7.95 -22.49 -0.88
C LYS A 249 -9.12 -22.15 0.05
N ASP A 250 -9.64 -23.15 0.76
CA ASP A 250 -10.78 -22.99 1.69
C ASP A 250 -10.42 -22.04 2.84
N ALA A 251 -9.22 -22.17 3.42
CA ALA A 251 -8.75 -21.24 4.44
C ALA A 251 -8.67 -19.79 3.93
N ALA A 252 -8.25 -19.59 2.68
CA ALA A 252 -8.21 -18.27 2.06
C ALA A 252 -9.61 -17.68 1.93
N GLU A 253 -10.57 -18.50 1.51
CA GLU A 253 -11.96 -18.11 1.28
C GLU A 253 -12.69 -17.81 2.59
N ILE A 254 -12.48 -18.61 3.63
CA ILE A 254 -12.98 -18.36 4.99
C ILE A 254 -12.46 -17.01 5.51
N VAL A 255 -11.16 -16.74 5.38
CA VAL A 255 -10.56 -15.46 5.84
C VAL A 255 -11.13 -14.27 5.07
N LYS A 256 -11.40 -14.40 3.77
CA LYS A 256 -12.06 -13.35 2.98
C LYS A 256 -13.51 -13.13 3.43
N ALA A 257 -14.26 -14.21 3.67
CA ALA A 257 -15.65 -14.16 4.10
C ALA A 257 -15.83 -13.61 5.53
N ALA A 258 -14.78 -13.69 6.34
CA ALA A 258 -14.76 -13.16 7.69
C ALA A 258 -14.58 -11.63 7.75
N GLY A 259 -14.06 -11.02 6.67
CA GLY A 259 -14.03 -9.56 6.47
C GLY A 259 -12.62 -8.93 6.47
N GLY A 260 -12.60 -7.61 6.31
CA GLY A 260 -11.37 -6.81 6.23
C GLY A 260 -10.68 -6.82 4.86
N PRO A 261 -9.51 -6.15 4.72
CA PRO A 261 -8.77 -6.09 3.48
C PRO A 261 -8.35 -7.49 2.99
N ALA A 262 -8.63 -7.79 1.72
CA ALA A 262 -8.50 -9.12 1.14
C ALA A 262 -7.54 -9.19 -0.07
N PHE A 263 -6.49 -8.37 -0.08
CA PHE A 263 -5.53 -8.26 -1.20
C PHE A 263 -4.47 -9.39 -1.25
N PHE A 264 -4.46 -10.28 -0.26
CA PHE A 264 -3.46 -11.34 -0.17
C PHE A 264 -3.60 -12.37 -1.30
N ARG A 265 -2.46 -12.87 -1.79
CA ARG A 265 -2.40 -13.87 -2.87
C ARG A 265 -2.42 -15.28 -2.29
N GLN A 266 -2.67 -16.27 -3.14
CA GLN A 266 -2.60 -17.68 -2.75
C GLN A 266 -1.25 -18.06 -2.14
N ARG A 267 -0.14 -17.54 -2.69
CA ARG A 267 1.21 -17.72 -2.12
C ARG A 267 1.30 -17.23 -0.68
N ASP A 268 0.63 -16.12 -0.35
CA ASP A 268 0.64 -15.55 1.00
C ASP A 268 -0.12 -16.44 2.00
N VAL A 269 -1.11 -17.22 1.52
CA VAL A 269 -1.82 -18.23 2.33
C VAL A 269 -0.89 -19.41 2.65
N TYR A 270 -0.18 -19.94 1.66
CA TYR A 270 0.79 -21.01 1.88
C TYR A 270 1.92 -20.58 2.82
N ASN A 271 2.45 -19.36 2.65
CA ASN A 271 3.48 -18.81 3.53
C ASN A 271 2.99 -18.72 4.98
N ASP A 272 1.74 -18.34 5.21
CA ASP A 272 1.21 -18.24 6.57
C ASP A 272 0.95 -19.60 7.21
N ARG A 273 0.47 -20.59 6.45
CA ARG A 273 0.40 -21.98 6.94
C ARG A 273 1.79 -22.50 7.29
N GLN A 274 2.81 -22.20 6.48
CA GLN A 274 4.19 -22.59 6.78
C GLN A 274 4.70 -21.93 8.06
N LYS A 275 4.41 -20.64 8.29
CA LYS A 275 4.74 -19.96 9.55
C LYS A 275 4.02 -20.58 10.74
N ALA A 276 2.72 -20.88 10.62
CA ALA A 276 1.95 -21.51 11.68
C ALA A 276 2.51 -22.89 12.05
N ARG A 277 2.87 -23.71 11.04
CA ARG A 277 3.54 -25.00 11.26
C ARG A 277 4.88 -24.84 11.96
N LYS A 278 5.71 -23.89 11.52
CA LYS A 278 7.02 -23.62 12.13
C LYS A 278 6.86 -23.18 13.60
N ALA A 279 5.87 -22.33 13.88
CA ALA A 279 5.55 -21.90 15.25
C ALA A 279 5.08 -23.07 16.12
N ALA A 280 4.38 -24.04 15.55
CA ALA A 280 3.95 -25.28 16.22
C ALA A 280 5.03 -26.39 16.26
N GLY A 281 6.27 -26.12 15.82
CA GLY A 281 7.35 -27.12 15.81
C GLY A 281 7.17 -28.27 14.80
N LEU A 282 6.23 -28.16 13.86
CA LEU A 282 5.94 -29.21 12.89
C LEU A 282 6.95 -29.17 11.72
N PRO A 283 7.39 -30.33 11.20
CA PRO A 283 8.30 -30.38 10.06
C PRO A 283 7.65 -29.78 8.80
N PRO A 284 8.46 -29.29 7.83
CA PRO A 284 7.92 -28.86 6.54
C PRO A 284 7.15 -30.02 5.91
N ARG A 285 6.01 -29.73 5.26
CA ARG A 285 5.30 -30.76 4.51
C ARG A 285 6.26 -31.31 3.46
N GLY A 286 6.57 -32.61 3.54
CA GLY A 286 7.32 -33.29 2.49
C GLY A 286 6.63 -33.04 1.16
N LYS A 287 7.40 -32.75 0.11
CA LYS A 287 6.88 -32.88 -1.25
C LYS A 287 6.40 -34.33 -1.35
N GLY A 288 5.10 -34.54 -1.59
CA GLY A 288 4.53 -35.87 -1.69
C GLY A 288 5.44 -36.72 -2.59
N ALA A 289 5.82 -37.90 -2.10
CA ALA A 289 6.49 -38.89 -2.92
C ALA A 289 5.66 -39.03 -4.20
N GLY A 290 6.29 -38.72 -5.34
CA GLY A 290 5.69 -39.04 -6.62
C GLY A 290 5.34 -40.51 -6.58
N LYS A 291 4.10 -40.83 -6.97
CA LYS A 291 3.62 -42.20 -7.13
C LYS A 291 4.52 -42.84 -8.20
N THR A 292 5.60 -43.49 -7.79
CA THR A 292 6.28 -44.49 -8.62
C THR A 292 5.29 -45.64 -8.71
N THR A 293 4.48 -45.63 -9.77
CA THR A 293 3.82 -46.83 -10.25
C THR A 293 4.94 -47.79 -10.64
N ASP A 294 5.28 -48.71 -9.74
CA ASP A 294 5.96 -49.94 -10.09
C ASP A 294 5.02 -50.69 -11.03
N ASN A 295 5.37 -50.70 -12.32
CA ASN A 295 4.69 -51.49 -13.32
C ASN A 295 5.61 -52.65 -13.71
N SER A 296 5.93 -53.51 -12.75
CA SER A 296 6.49 -54.83 -13.03
C SER A 296 5.33 -55.78 -13.30
N GLN A 297 4.86 -55.73 -14.55
CA GLN A 297 3.91 -56.67 -15.11
C GLN A 297 4.52 -58.08 -15.12
N LEU A 298 3.77 -59.02 -14.59
CA LEU A 298 3.98 -60.45 -14.56
C LEU A 298 4.22 -61.02 -15.97
N ASP A 299 5.23 -61.86 -16.14
CA ASP A 299 5.38 -62.74 -17.31
C ASP A 299 5.18 -64.20 -16.85
N PRO A 300 4.16 -64.93 -17.36
CA PRO A 300 3.94 -66.32 -17.02
C PRO A 300 4.61 -67.27 -18.02
N THR A 301 5.40 -68.20 -17.48
CA THR A 301 5.50 -69.61 -17.89
C THR A 301 5.67 -69.94 -19.39
N SER A 302 6.82 -70.52 -19.74
CA SER A 302 6.87 -71.68 -20.65
C SER A 302 8.08 -72.56 -20.36
N GLN A 303 7.82 -73.86 -20.52
CA GLN A 303 8.46 -75.03 -19.92
C GLN A 303 9.71 -75.56 -20.67
N PRO A 304 10.38 -76.58 -20.12
CA PRO A 304 11.67 -77.09 -20.61
C PRO A 304 11.53 -78.23 -21.62
N THR A 305 12.55 -78.36 -22.47
CA THR A 305 13.07 -79.62 -23.03
C THR A 305 14.55 -79.45 -23.30
#